data_AF-A0A7R8ZV82-F1
#
_entry.id   AF-A0A7R8ZV82-F1
#
_cell.length_a   1.000
_cell.length_b   1.000
_cell.length_c   1.000
_cell.angle_alpha   90.00
_cell.angle_beta   90.00
_cell.angle_gamma   90.00
#
_symmetry.space_group_name_H-M   'P 1'
#
loop_
_entity.id
_entity.type
_entity.pdbx_description
1 polymer ?
#
loop_
_entity_poly.entity_id
_entity_poly.type
_entity_poly.pdbx_seq_one_letter_code
_entity_poly.pdbx_strand_id
1 'polypeptide(L)'
;MSTSQQKRTVAKLIQAIDSQDGAGVKLKRSVGRSATTRVDPFLMLDAFSSANPDDYIAGFPPHPHRGFETVTYMLDGHMIHRDHMGNEGDLRAGGVQWMTAGRGVIHEERPQMTEGLMRGFQLWINLPA
;
A
#
# COMPACT_ATOMS: atom_id res chain seq x y z
N MET A 1 -14.10 -7.93 -37.02
CA MET A 1 -13.93 -6.46 -36.99
C MET A 1 -12.61 -6.17 -36.29
N SER A 2 -11.66 -5.53 -36.98
CA SER A 2 -10.37 -5.16 -36.39
C SER A 2 -10.55 -3.88 -35.60
N THR A 3 -10.50 -3.95 -34.27
CA THR A 3 -10.42 -2.76 -33.43
C THR A 3 -9.00 -2.19 -33.56
N SER A 4 -8.84 -1.05 -34.23
CA SER A 4 -7.58 -0.31 -34.13
C SER A 4 -7.40 0.07 -32.67
N GLN A 5 -6.34 -0.42 -32.05
CA GLN A 5 -6.06 -0.14 -30.65
C GLN A 5 -5.53 1.30 -30.57
N GLN A 6 -6.43 2.24 -30.29
CA GLN A 6 -6.08 3.64 -30.04
C GLN A 6 -5.01 3.69 -28.95
N LYS A 7 -3.86 4.28 -29.28
CA LYS A 7 -2.73 4.39 -28.36
C LYS A 7 -3.11 5.36 -27.24
N ARG A 8 -3.12 4.88 -25.99
CA ARG A 8 -3.36 5.73 -24.82
C ARG A 8 -2.24 6.77 -24.70
N THR A 9 -2.62 8.01 -24.38
CA THR A 9 -1.70 9.09 -24.04
C THR A 9 -1.77 9.38 -22.54
N VAL A 10 -0.74 10.05 -22.00
CA VAL A 10 -0.73 10.48 -20.61
C VAL A 10 -1.73 11.63 -20.46
N ALA A 11 -2.86 11.36 -19.80
CA ALA A 11 -3.88 12.37 -19.54
C ALA A 11 -3.51 13.28 -18.35
N LYS A 12 -2.77 12.74 -17.37
CA LYS A 12 -2.42 13.46 -16.14
C LYS A 12 -1.16 12.89 -15.51
N LEU A 13 -0.32 13.78 -14.98
CA LEU A 13 0.79 13.44 -14.08
C LEU A 13 0.38 13.76 -12.65
N ILE A 14 0.47 12.77 -11.76
CA ILE A 14 0.27 12.94 -10.32
C ILE A 14 1.62 12.69 -9.65
N GLN A 15 2.26 13.77 -9.20
CA GLN A 15 3.52 13.66 -8.48
C GLN A 15 3.27 13.14 -7.06
N ALA A 16 4.03 12.11 -6.67
CA ALA A 16 4.04 11.62 -5.31
C ALA A 16 4.81 12.61 -4.41
N ILE A 17 4.27 12.89 -3.23
CA ILE A 17 4.89 13.80 -2.26
C ILE A 17 5.23 13.04 -0.98
N ASP A 18 6.22 13.54 -0.23
CA ASP A 18 6.61 12.95 1.05
C ASP A 18 5.44 13.03 2.05
N SER A 19 5.22 11.95 2.78
CA SER A 19 4.18 11.78 3.78
C SER A 19 4.65 10.78 4.84
N GLN A 20 3.88 10.65 5.90
CA GLN A 20 4.07 9.65 6.95
C GLN A 20 2.73 9.04 7.33
N ASP A 21 2.74 7.79 7.79
CA ASP A 21 1.56 7.08 8.27
C ASP A 21 1.95 6.00 9.29
N GLY A 22 0.98 5.27 9.85
CA GLY A 22 1.22 4.28 10.88
C GLY A 22 1.90 4.89 12.11
N ALA A 23 2.94 4.23 12.61
CA ALA A 23 3.76 4.74 13.72
C ALA A 23 4.92 5.63 13.25
N GLY A 24 4.70 6.45 12.21
CA GLY A 24 5.69 7.39 11.66
C GLY A 24 6.49 6.85 10.46
N VAL A 25 5.98 5.80 9.80
CA VAL A 25 6.59 5.24 8.60
C VAL A 25 6.63 6.28 7.49
N LYS A 26 7.83 6.56 6.95
CA LYS A 26 8.00 7.51 5.85
C LYS A 26 7.68 6.87 4.52
N LEU A 27 6.88 7.57 3.72
CA LEU A 27 6.43 7.12 2.41
C LEU A 27 6.22 8.30 1.47
N LYS A 28 5.98 8.01 0.20
CA LYS A 28 5.49 8.98 -0.78
C LYS A 28 4.07 8.63 -1.18
N ARG A 29 3.14 9.59 -1.05
CA ARG A 29 1.72 9.43 -1.39
C ARG A 29 1.37 10.12 -2.71
N SER A 30 0.64 9.42 -3.58
CA SER A 30 0.23 9.92 -4.91
C SER A 30 -1.29 10.02 -5.05
N VAL A 31 -1.95 8.92 -5.44
CA VAL A 31 -3.41 8.80 -5.57
C VAL A 31 -4.06 8.97 -4.18
N GLY A 32 -5.24 9.58 -4.14
CA GLY A 32 -6.04 9.66 -2.92
C GLY A 32 -5.78 10.86 -2.00
N ARG A 33 -4.66 11.57 -2.21
CA ARG A 33 -4.26 12.72 -1.38
C ARG A 33 -5.28 13.86 -1.33
N SER A 34 -5.97 14.14 -2.43
CA SER A 34 -6.91 15.26 -2.55
C SER A 34 -7.97 14.96 -3.59
N ALA A 35 -9.03 15.77 -3.65
CA ALA A 35 -10.09 15.61 -4.65
C ALA A 35 -9.55 15.60 -6.10
N THR A 36 -8.47 16.35 -6.38
CA THR A 36 -7.88 16.40 -7.72
C THR A 36 -7.01 15.18 -8.03
N THR A 37 -6.61 14.37 -7.05
CA THR A 37 -5.77 13.17 -7.26
C THR A 37 -6.53 11.86 -7.00
N ARG A 38 -7.88 11.93 -7.01
CA ARG A 38 -8.74 10.73 -6.98
C ARG A 38 -8.77 10.06 -8.36
N VAL A 39 -8.64 8.74 -8.38
CA VAL A 39 -8.67 7.93 -9.59
C VAL A 39 -9.45 6.66 -9.28
N ASP A 40 -10.77 6.69 -9.45
CA ASP A 40 -11.63 5.51 -9.24
C ASP A 40 -11.19 4.33 -10.15
N PRO A 41 -11.08 3.08 -9.64
CA PRO A 41 -11.40 2.57 -8.28
C PRO A 41 -10.28 2.66 -7.25
N PHE A 42 -9.16 3.32 -7.55
CA PHE A 42 -8.03 3.43 -6.65
C PHE A 42 -8.23 4.57 -5.64
N LEU A 43 -8.28 4.20 -4.37
CA LEU A 43 -8.50 5.13 -3.27
C LEU A 43 -7.20 5.79 -2.79
N MET A 44 -6.09 5.07 -2.85
CA MET A 44 -4.78 5.50 -2.36
C MET A 44 -3.66 4.72 -3.06
N LEU A 45 -2.53 5.38 -3.33
CA LEU A 45 -1.29 4.70 -3.71
C LEU A 45 -0.11 5.34 -2.96
N ASP A 46 0.51 4.53 -2.12
CA ASP A 46 1.71 4.86 -1.37
C ASP A 46 2.90 4.03 -1.84
N ALA A 47 4.07 4.66 -1.85
CA ALA A 47 5.36 4.01 -2.06
C ALA A 47 6.22 4.23 -0.81
N PHE A 48 6.55 3.15 -0.11
CA PHE A 48 7.55 3.19 0.97
C PHE A 48 8.89 2.74 0.40
N SER A 49 9.95 3.49 0.73
CA SER A 49 11.29 3.19 0.23
C SER A 49 12.35 3.88 1.09
N SER A 50 12.99 3.14 1.99
CA SER A 50 14.12 3.66 2.74
C SER A 50 15.13 2.56 3.07
N ALA A 51 16.40 2.95 3.13
CA ALA A 51 17.49 2.12 3.66
C ALA A 51 17.79 2.44 5.13
N ASN A 52 17.11 3.44 5.71
CA ASN A 52 17.21 3.77 7.13
C ASN A 52 16.08 3.07 7.90
N PRO A 53 16.39 2.11 8.80
CA PRO A 53 15.39 1.40 9.60
C PRO A 53 14.47 2.32 10.40
N ASP A 54 14.98 3.44 10.92
CA ASP A 54 14.16 4.39 11.70
C ASP A 54 13.00 4.98 10.88
N ASP A 55 13.07 4.93 9.55
CA ASP A 55 12.02 5.41 8.67
C ASP A 55 10.87 4.40 8.48
N TYR A 56 11.05 3.13 8.86
CA TYR A 56 10.05 2.08 8.60
C TYR A 56 9.80 1.11 9.75
N ILE A 57 10.75 0.88 10.67
CA ILE A 57 10.71 -0.22 11.64
C ILE A 57 9.52 -0.15 12.61
N ALA A 58 9.03 1.06 12.88
CA ALA A 58 7.86 1.27 13.73
C ALA A 58 6.58 0.66 13.12
N GLY A 59 6.54 0.50 11.79
CA GLY A 59 5.47 -0.18 11.07
C GLY A 59 4.10 0.47 11.24
N PHE A 60 3.07 -0.37 11.06
CA PHE A 60 1.68 -0.01 11.21
C PHE A 60 1.09 -0.84 12.35
N PRO A 61 0.91 -0.27 13.55
CA PRO A 61 0.30 -0.97 14.68
C PRO A 61 -1.16 -1.34 14.35
N PRO A 62 -1.84 -2.15 15.19
CA PRO A 62 -3.21 -2.58 14.95
C PRO A 62 -4.16 -1.43 14.57
N HIS A 63 -4.72 -1.48 13.36
CA HIS A 63 -5.59 -0.45 12.81
C HIS A 63 -6.73 -1.04 11.95
N PRO A 64 -7.89 -0.36 11.86
CA PRO A 64 -9.05 -0.88 11.13
C PRO A 64 -9.10 -0.45 9.65
N HIS A 65 -9.63 -1.33 8.79
CA HIS A 65 -10.12 -1.01 7.44
C HIS A 65 -11.54 -1.54 7.22
N ARG A 66 -12.29 -0.91 6.32
CA ARG A 66 -13.65 -1.33 5.94
C ARG A 66 -14.02 -0.79 4.55
N GLY A 67 -14.70 -1.60 3.74
CA GLY A 67 -15.33 -1.17 2.48
C GLY A 67 -14.40 -1.11 1.26
N PHE A 68 -13.16 -1.56 1.39
CA PHE A 68 -12.19 -1.60 0.30
C PHE A 68 -11.20 -2.75 0.51
N GLU A 69 -10.28 -2.90 -0.44
CA GLU A 69 -9.18 -3.87 -0.38
C GLU A 69 -7.84 -3.15 -0.24
N THR A 70 -6.90 -3.74 0.48
CA THR A 70 -5.51 -3.32 0.49
C THR A 70 -4.66 -4.31 -0.28
N VAL A 71 -3.75 -3.79 -1.11
CA VAL A 71 -2.76 -4.57 -1.84
C VAL A 71 -1.39 -4.05 -1.48
N THR A 72 -0.61 -4.86 -0.74
CA THR A 72 0.78 -4.58 -0.41
C THR A 72 1.69 -5.42 -1.29
N TYR A 73 2.61 -4.78 -2.02
CA TYR A 73 3.58 -5.46 -2.87
C TYR A 73 5.01 -5.10 -2.45
N MET A 74 5.81 -6.11 -2.13
CA MET A 74 7.19 -5.93 -1.67
C MET A 74 8.17 -6.01 -2.84
N LEU A 75 9.02 -4.99 -2.98
CA LEU A 75 10.16 -5.01 -3.90
C LEU A 75 11.42 -5.52 -3.20
N ASP A 76 11.66 -5.06 -1.98
CA ASP A 76 12.84 -5.41 -1.18
C ASP A 76 12.45 -5.52 0.29
N GLY A 77 13.12 -6.43 0.99
CA GLY A 77 12.87 -6.69 2.40
C GLY A 77 11.64 -7.54 2.66
N HIS A 78 11.16 -7.51 3.92
CA HIS A 78 9.97 -8.25 4.31
C HIS A 78 9.27 -7.68 5.54
N MET A 79 7.97 -7.96 5.66
CA MET A 79 7.13 -7.57 6.80
C MET A 79 6.20 -8.71 7.20
N ILE A 80 5.90 -8.82 8.50
CA ILE A 80 4.82 -9.70 8.97
C ILE A 80 3.52 -8.91 8.97
N HIS A 81 2.51 -9.47 8.33
CA HIS A 81 1.13 -9.06 8.53
C HIS A 81 0.46 -9.98 9.55
N ARG A 82 -0.38 -9.41 10.42
CA ARG A 82 -1.30 -10.18 11.28
C ARG A 82 -2.66 -9.49 11.37
N ASP A 83 -3.74 -10.25 11.36
CA ASP A 83 -5.10 -9.74 11.58
C ASP A 83 -5.80 -10.31 12.83
N HIS A 84 -6.91 -9.67 13.21
CA HIS A 84 -7.76 -10.06 14.34
C HIS A 84 -8.50 -11.40 14.15
N MET A 85 -8.50 -12.00 12.95
CA MET A 85 -9.06 -13.31 12.67
C MET A 85 -8.04 -14.44 12.89
N GLY A 86 -6.78 -14.08 13.20
CA GLY A 86 -5.69 -15.00 13.47
C GLY A 86 -4.86 -15.35 12.24
N ASN A 87 -5.08 -14.68 11.10
CA ASN A 87 -4.21 -14.87 9.93
C ASN A 87 -2.88 -14.16 10.16
N GLU A 88 -1.78 -14.82 9.76
CA GLU A 88 -0.44 -14.26 9.76
C GLU A 88 0.31 -14.67 8.50
N GLY A 89 1.10 -13.75 7.95
CA GLY A 89 1.94 -14.03 6.79
C GLY A 89 3.22 -13.21 6.79
N ASP A 90 4.32 -13.84 6.39
CA ASP A 90 5.60 -13.17 6.13
C ASP A 90 5.69 -12.78 4.65
N LEU A 91 5.44 -11.50 4.38
CA LEU A 91 5.44 -10.93 3.05
C LEU A 91 6.87 -10.51 2.68
N ARG A 92 7.52 -11.32 1.84
CA ARG A 92 8.91 -11.11 1.39
C ARG A 92 8.97 -10.45 0.01
N ALA A 93 10.16 -9.99 -0.39
CA ALA A 93 10.43 -9.42 -1.71
C ALA A 93 9.85 -10.28 -2.86
N GLY A 94 9.15 -9.63 -3.80
CA GLY A 94 8.38 -10.25 -4.88
C GLY A 94 7.00 -10.78 -4.45
N GLY A 95 6.69 -10.78 -3.16
CA GLY A 95 5.41 -11.21 -2.61
C GLY A 95 4.34 -10.13 -2.69
N VAL A 96 3.09 -10.57 -2.83
CA VAL A 96 1.88 -9.75 -2.76
C VAL A 96 1.03 -10.23 -1.60
N GLN A 97 0.54 -9.27 -0.81
CA GLN A 97 -0.62 -9.48 0.04
C GLN A 97 -1.79 -8.72 -0.55
N TRP A 98 -2.91 -9.42 -0.74
CA TRP A 98 -4.19 -8.83 -1.12
C TRP A 98 -5.20 -9.14 -0.02
N MET A 99 -5.67 -8.10 0.67
CA MET A 99 -6.61 -8.24 1.78
C MET A 99 -7.92 -7.53 1.46
N THR A 100 -9.01 -8.29 1.38
CA THR A 100 -10.36 -7.75 1.24
C THR A 100 -10.90 -7.38 2.62
N ALA A 101 -10.96 -6.09 2.97
CA ALA A 101 -11.43 -5.68 4.29
C ALA A 101 -12.96 -5.85 4.45
N GLY A 102 -13.73 -5.67 3.38
CA GLY A 102 -15.17 -5.94 3.36
C GLY A 102 -15.91 -5.25 4.51
N ARG A 103 -16.55 -6.04 5.39
CA ARG A 103 -17.32 -5.52 6.54
C ARG A 103 -16.43 -4.97 7.65
N GLY A 104 -15.15 -5.32 7.69
CA GLY A 104 -14.19 -4.81 8.65
C GLY A 104 -13.04 -5.80 8.88
N VAL A 105 -11.81 -5.28 8.92
CA VAL A 105 -10.63 -6.00 9.40
C VAL A 105 -9.81 -5.07 10.29
N ILE A 106 -9.35 -5.57 11.44
CA ILE A 106 -8.27 -4.96 12.20
C ILE A 106 -7.01 -5.78 11.94
N HIS A 107 -5.93 -5.11 11.53
CA HIS A 107 -4.65 -5.75 11.23
C HIS A 107 -3.46 -4.86 11.58
N GLU A 108 -2.27 -5.44 11.57
CA GLU A 108 -0.99 -4.75 11.72
C GLU A 108 -0.01 -5.22 10.63
N GLU A 109 0.91 -4.34 10.26
CA GLU A 109 1.98 -4.60 9.29
C GLU A 109 3.32 -4.22 9.94
N ARG A 110 4.13 -5.24 10.25
CA ARG A 110 5.33 -5.13 11.08
C ARG A 110 6.57 -5.42 10.25
N PRO A 111 7.32 -4.41 9.78
CA PRO A 111 8.64 -4.63 9.21
C PRO A 111 9.52 -5.45 10.14
N GLN A 112 10.27 -6.41 9.58
CA GLN A 112 11.14 -7.28 10.36
C GLN A 112 12.63 -6.97 10.19
N MET A 113 12.96 -6.12 9.22
CA MET A 113 14.33 -5.74 8.94
C MET A 113 14.81 -4.67 9.92
N THR A 114 16.00 -4.85 10.49
CA THR A 114 16.66 -3.83 11.32
C THR A 114 17.80 -3.13 10.59
N GLU A 115 18.04 -3.50 9.32
CA GLU A 115 19.04 -2.90 8.44
C GLU A 115 18.65 -3.14 6.98
N GLY A 116 19.20 -2.34 6.07
CA GLY A 116 19.01 -2.52 4.65
C GLY A 116 17.74 -1.89 4.09
N LEU A 117 17.56 -2.12 2.79
CA LEU A 117 16.55 -1.47 1.97
C LEU A 117 15.19 -2.16 2.12
N MET A 118 14.19 -1.43 2.59
CA MET A 118 12.79 -1.82 2.53
C MET A 118 12.09 -0.99 1.47
N ARG A 119 11.47 -1.66 0.49
CA ARG A 119 10.71 -0.98 -0.57
C ARG A 119 9.47 -1.76 -0.95
N GLY A 120 8.43 -1.01 -1.28
CA GLY A 120 7.20 -1.58 -1.80
C GLY A 120 6.13 -0.53 -2.02
N PHE A 121 4.95 -1.02 -2.35
CA PHE A 121 3.77 -0.20 -2.60
C PHE A 121 2.61 -0.70 -1.77
N GLN A 122 1.74 0.24 -1.37
CA GLN A 122 0.43 -0.08 -0.86
C GLN A 122 -0.64 0.64 -1.68
N LEU A 123 -1.57 -0.13 -2.23
CA LEU A 123 -2.67 0.33 -3.07
C LEU A 123 -3.99 -0.01 -2.38
N TRP A 124 -4.89 0.95 -2.28
CA TRP A 124 -6.26 0.71 -1.83
C TRP A 124 -7.21 0.72 -3.01
N ILE A 125 -8.06 -0.31 -3.09
CA ILE A 125 -9.00 -0.51 -4.20
C ILE A 125 -10.42 -0.54 -3.63
N ASN A 126 -11.26 0.38 -4.10
CA ASN A 126 -12.64 0.49 -3.66
C ASN A 126 -13.43 -0.78 -4.00
N LEU A 127 -14.30 -1.22 -3.08
CA LEU A 127 -15.26 -2.29 -3.38
C LEU A 127 -16.58 -1.67 -3.88
N PRO A 128 -17.24 -2.30 -4.87
CA PRO A 128 -18.59 -1.91 -5.25
C PRO A 128 -19.59 -2.18 -4.11
N ALA A 129 -20.69 -1.42 -4.12
CA ALA A 129 -21.80 -1.57 -3.16
C ALA A 129 -22.70 -2.77 -3.47
#